data_AF-A0A382MVA7-F1
#
_entry.id   AF-A0A382MVA7-F1
#
_cell.length_a   1.000
_cell.length_b   1.000
_cell.length_c   1.000
_cell.angle_alpha   90.00
_cell.angle_beta   90.00
_cell.angle_gamma   90.00
#
_symmetry.space_group_name_H-M   'P 1'
#
loop_
_entity.id
_entity.type
_entity.pdbx_description
1 polymer ?
#
loop_
_entity_poly.entity_id
_entity_poly.type
_entity_poly.pdbx_seq_one_letter_code
_entity_poly.pdbx_strand_id
1 'polypeptide(L)' 'MSISNKISDRLKSSSWIRKMFEEGLQMKQKYGTENVFDLSLGNPVVEPPEEVRQAIKSVANDSGT' A
#
# COMPACT_ATOMS: atom_id res chain seq x y z
N MET A 1 -5.81 9.59 24.24
CA MET A 1 -4.74 9.13 23.32
C MET A 1 -3.61 10.14 23.44
N SER A 2 -2.42 9.74 23.90
CA SER A 2 -1.30 10.65 24.17
C SER A 2 -0.53 10.99 22.89
N ILE A 3 -1.18 11.71 21.97
CA ILE A 3 -0.55 12.25 20.76
C ILE A 3 -0.77 13.75 20.70
N SER A 4 0.13 14.48 20.04
CA SER A 4 0.00 15.92 19.88
C SER A 4 -1.22 16.25 19.00
N ASN A 5 -1.87 17.39 19.29
CA ASN A 5 -3.04 17.85 18.52
C ASN A 5 -2.73 17.96 17.02
N LYS A 6 -1.53 18.42 16.67
CA LYS A 6 -1.05 18.49 15.29
C LYS A 6 -1.05 17.14 14.57
N ILE A 7 -0.65 16.06 15.25
CA ILE A 7 -0.67 14.71 14.67
C ILE A 7 -2.10 14.19 14.59
N SER A 8 -2.91 14.41 15.63
CA SER A 8 -4.33 14.05 15.64
C SER A 8 -5.09 14.64 14.45
N ASP A 9 -4.87 15.92 14.15
CA ASP A 9 -5.58 16.59 13.05
C ASP A 9 -5.11 16.12 11.66
N ARG A 10 -3.81 15.82 11.51
CA ARG A 10 -3.30 15.22 10.26
C ARG A 10 -3.92 13.86 9.98
N LEU A 11 -4.02 13.00 10.99
CA LEU A 11 -4.61 11.66 10.87
C LEU A 11 -6.09 11.71 10.42
N LYS A 12 -6.84 12.73 10.86
CA LYS A 12 -8.23 12.93 10.41
C LYS A 12 -8.33 13.27 8.92
N SER A 13 -7.34 13.98 8.38
CA SER A 13 -7.34 14.49 7.00
C SER A 13 -6.73 13.55 5.95
N SER A 14 -5.86 12.62 6.34
CA SER A 14 -5.01 11.85 5.42
C SER A 14 -5.67 10.61 4.80
N SER A 15 -6.94 10.32 5.09
CA SER A 15 -7.51 8.98 4.86
C SER A 15 -8.43 8.86 3.65
N TRP A 16 -8.55 9.87 2.78
CA TRP A 16 -9.49 9.80 1.65
C TRP A 16 -9.11 8.73 0.61
N ILE A 17 -7.84 8.64 0.23
CA ILE A 17 -7.36 7.61 -0.71
C ILE A 17 -7.58 6.20 -0.13
N ARG A 18 -7.25 6.02 1.16
CA ARG A 18 -7.45 4.75 1.85
C ARG A 18 -8.93 4.38 1.98
N LYS A 19 -9.79 5.35 2.28
CA LYS A 19 -11.24 5.15 2.32
C LYS A 19 -11.77 4.73 0.95
N MET A 20 -11.33 5.38 -0.13
CA MET A 20 -11.73 5.01 -1.49
C MET A 20 -11.29 3.60 -1.86
N PHE A 21 -10.08 3.19 -1.46
CA PHE A 21 -9.61 1.82 -1.64
C PHE A 21 -10.48 0.80 -0.88
N GLU A 22 -10.81 1.08 0.38
CA GLU A 22 -11.67 0.22 1.21
C GLU A 22 -13.09 0.09 0.62
N GLU A 23 -13.68 1.18 0.13
CA GLU A 23 -14.95 1.16 -0.61
C GLU A 23 -14.84 0.33 -1.90
N GLY A 24 -13.74 0.47 -2.64
CA GLY A 24 -13.45 -0.34 -3.83
C GLY A 24 -13.41 -1.84 -3.53
N LEU A 25 -12.84 -2.25 -2.39
CA LEU A 25 -12.86 -3.65 -1.95
C LEU A 25 -14.28 -4.16 -1.65
N GLN A 26 -15.11 -3.35 -0.99
CA GLN A 26 -16.51 -3.70 -0.72
C GLN A 26 -17.31 -3.82 -2.03
N MET A 27 -17.09 -2.91 -2.98
CA MET A 27 -17.71 -2.97 -4.30
C MET A 27 -17.28 -4.21 -5.07
N LYS A 28 -15.99 -4.59 -5.03
CA LYS A 28 -15.48 -5.81 -5.70
C LYS A 28 -16.15 -7.07 -5.16
N GLN A 29 -16.40 -7.14 -3.85
CA GLN A 29 -17.13 -8.26 -3.24
C GLN A 29 -18.60 -8.31 -3.69
N LYS A 30 -19.25 -7.15 -3.83
CA LYS A 30 -20.67 -7.06 -4.16
C LYS A 30 -20.97 -7.24 -5.65
N TYR A 31 -20.10 -6.72 -6.52
CA TYR A 31 -20.35 -6.60 -7.95
C TYR A 31 -19.38 -7.40 -8.82
N GLY A 32 -18.37 -8.06 -8.24
CA GLY A 32 -17.30 -8.74 -8.98
C GLY A 32 -16.11 -7.83 -9.26
N THR A 33 -14.91 -8.40 -9.25
CA THR A 33 -13.65 -7.67 -9.42
C THR A 33 -13.50 -6.99 -10.78
N GLU A 34 -14.07 -7.60 -11.81
CA GLU A 34 -14.07 -7.15 -13.20
C GLU A 34 -14.98 -5.94 -13.44
N ASN A 35 -15.95 -5.69 -12.55
CA ASN A 35 -16.92 -4.61 -12.67
C ASN A 35 -16.53 -3.36 -11.85
N VAL A 36 -15.36 -3.36 -11.20
CA VAL A 36 -14.90 -2.27 -10.34
C VAL A 36 -13.53 -1.77 -10.78
N PHE A 37 -13.52 -0.58 -11.38
CA PHE A 37 -12.32 0.12 -11.81
C PHE A 37 -11.74 0.94 -10.66
N ASP A 38 -10.86 0.31 -9.88
CA ASP A 38 -10.21 0.93 -8.72
C ASP A 38 -9.00 1.76 -9.15
N LEU A 39 -9.19 3.08 -9.24
CA LEU A 39 -8.16 4.07 -9.59
C LEU A 39 -7.68 4.87 -8.35
N SER A 40 -7.83 4.30 -7.15
CA SER A 40 -7.54 4.99 -5.89
C SER A 40 -6.06 4.97 -5.52
N LEU A 41 -5.44 3.79 -5.47
CA LEU A 41 -4.04 3.62 -5.10
C LEU A 41 -3.10 3.77 -6.30
N GLY A 42 -2.03 4.53 -6.11
CA GLY A 42 -0.94 4.68 -7.08
C GLY A 42 0.25 3.75 -6.82
N ASN A 43 0.03 2.57 -6.25
CA ASN A 43 1.10 1.62 -5.99
C ASN A 43 1.57 0.99 -7.31
N PRO A 44 2.87 0.71 -7.49
CA PRO A 44 3.37 -0.03 -8.65
C PRO A 44 2.70 -1.39 -8.76
N VAL A 45 2.31 -1.77 -9.98
CA VAL A 45 1.68 -3.07 -10.30
C VAL A 45 2.66 -4.08 -10.89
N VAL A 46 3.85 -3.62 -11.23
CA VAL A 46 4.91 -4.45 -11.82
C VAL A 46 5.90 -4.84 -10.72
N GLU A 47 6.30 -6.10 -10.74
CA GLU A 47 7.38 -6.57 -9.87
C GLU A 47 8.68 -5.84 -10.21
N PRO A 48 9.53 -5.57 -9.20
CA PRO A 48 10.87 -5.07 -9.44
C PRO A 48 11.69 -6.02 -10.33
N PRO A 49 12.70 -5.52 -11.06
CA PRO A 49 13.63 -6.37 -11.81
C PRO A 49 14.26 -7.46 -10.93
N GLU A 50 14.58 -8.62 -11.53
CA GLU A 50 15.12 -9.78 -10.81
C GLU A 50 16.42 -9.46 -10.05
N GLU A 51 17.20 -8.52 -10.58
CA GLU A 51 18.42 -7.99 -9.98
C GLU A 51 18.17 -7.42 -8.57
N VAL A 52 17.02 -6.80 -8.33
CA VAL A 52 16.64 -6.28 -7.00
C VAL A 52 16.49 -7.42 -6.01
N ARG A 53 15.82 -8.51 -6.41
CA ARG A 53 15.62 -9.69 -5.57
C ARG A 53 16.96 -10.38 -5.27
N GLN A 54 17.84 -10.47 -6.27
CA GLN A 54 19.17 -11.06 -6.11
C GLN A 54 20.05 -10.24 -5.17
N ALA A 55 20.04 -8.91 -5.31
CA ALA A 55 20.79 -8.02 -4.42
C ALA A 55 20.33 -8.14 -2.96
N ILE A 56 19.02 -8.17 -2.72
CA ILE A 56 18.46 -8.39 -1.38
C ILE A 56 18.93 -9.72 -0.79
N LYS A 57 18.88 -10.81 -1.57
CA LYS A 57 19.38 -12.13 -1.11
C LYS A 57 20.87 -12.12 -0.82
N SER A 58 21.67 -11.46 -1.65
CA SER A 58 23.12 -11.36 -1.46
C SER A 58 23.45 -10.68 -0.14
N VAL A 59 22.83 -9.54 0.14
CA VAL A 59 23.05 -8.79 1.38
C VAL A 59 22.53 -9.56 2.60
N ALA A 60 21.37 -10.20 2.49
CA ALA A 60 20.80 -10.97 3.59
C ALA A 60 21.61 -12.22 3.96
N ASN A 61 22.35 -12.79 3.00
CA ASN A 61 23.21 -13.96 3.21
C ASN A 61 24.67 -13.60 3.51
N ASP A 62 25.03 -12.31 3.47
CA ASP A 62 26.37 -11.87 3.81
C ASP A 62 26.63 -12.12 5.31
N SER A 63 27.58 -12.99 5.61
CA SER A 63 27.90 -13.42 6.97
C SER A 63 28.98 -12.54 7.63
N GLY A 64 29.38 -11.43 7.00
CA GLY A 64 30.22 -10.41 7.62
C GLY A 64 31.65 -10.89 7.97
N THR A 65 32.33 -11.54 7.02
CA THR A 65 33.79 -11.78 7.07
C THR A 65 34.52 -10.88 6.09
#